data_AF-A0A1Q8T804-F1
#
_entry.id   AF-A0A1Q8T804-F1
#
_cell.length_a   1.000
_cell.length_b   1.000
_cell.length_c   1.000
_cell.angle_alpha   90.00
_cell.angle_beta   90.00
_cell.angle_gamma   90.00
#
_symmetry.space_group_name_H-M   'P 1'
#
loop_
_entity.id
_entity.type
_entity.pdbx_description
1 polymer ?
#
loop_
_entity_poly.entity_id
_entity_poly.type
_entity_poly.pdbx_seq_one_letter_code
_entity_poly.pdbx_strand_id
1 'polypeptide(L)'
;MARIGEVAYLKVVAVNTTGAFLDWGQPKDVLLPFAEQRFRPEVGKRVLVMLYEDAQGRPVASMRLDRFLADEAPDMTPGDRVALVIAERTDLGFKAVVDHRYWGLLYADDIIHPPRRGQRLTGYIKRVREDGRLDLAMLPPG
;
A
#
# COMPACT_ATOMS: atom_id res chain seq x y z
N MET A 1 3.26 -3.38 -14.49
CA MET A 1 1.90 -2.80 -14.57
C MET A 1 1.17 -3.10 -13.27
N ALA A 2 0.42 -2.14 -12.75
CA ALA A 2 -0.42 -2.35 -11.55
C ALA A 2 -1.82 -2.82 -11.96
N ARG A 3 -2.58 -3.41 -11.03
CA ARG A 3 -3.90 -4.01 -11.28
C ARG A 3 -4.94 -3.54 -10.27
N ILE A 4 -6.22 -3.64 -10.63
CA ILE A 4 -7.34 -3.47 -9.70
C ILE A 4 -7.18 -4.43 -8.51
N GLY A 5 -7.46 -3.95 -7.32
CA GLY A 5 -7.25 -4.65 -6.05
C GLY A 5 -5.82 -4.52 -5.49
N GLU A 6 -4.90 -3.88 -6.20
CA GLU A 6 -3.53 -3.67 -5.71
C GLU A 6 -3.31 -2.29 -5.12
N VAL A 7 -2.55 -2.25 -4.02
CA VAL A 7 -1.88 -1.02 -3.57
C VAL A 7 -0.63 -0.79 -4.40
N ALA A 8 -0.52 0.39 -4.99
CA ALA A 8 0.60 0.77 -5.85
C ALA A 8 1.09 2.18 -5.56
N TYR A 9 2.39 2.39 -5.75
CA TYR A 9 3.03 3.70 -5.63
C TYR A 9 3.24 4.29 -7.02
N LEU A 10 2.35 5.19 -7.44
CA LEU A 10 2.20 5.60 -8.84
C LEU A 10 2.60 7.06 -9.06
N LYS A 11 3.10 7.38 -10.26
CA LYS A 11 3.49 8.75 -10.63
C LYS A 11 2.25 9.54 -11.04
N VAL A 12 2.13 10.76 -10.54
CA VAL A 12 1.12 11.73 -10.96
C VAL A 12 1.57 12.32 -12.29
N VAL A 13 0.76 12.16 -13.34
CA VAL A 13 1.09 12.62 -14.69
C VAL A 13 0.30 13.87 -15.10
N ALA A 14 -0.89 14.07 -14.53
CA ALA A 14 -1.67 15.29 -14.73
C ALA A 14 -2.54 15.59 -13.50
N VAL A 15 -2.95 16.85 -13.35
CA VAL A 15 -3.97 17.29 -12.40
C VAL A 15 -4.89 18.26 -13.11
N ASN A 16 -6.20 18.07 -12.96
CA ASN A 16 -7.22 18.95 -13.55
C ASN A 16 -8.41 19.14 -12.59
N THR A 17 -9.52 19.64 -13.10
CA THR A 17 -10.75 19.93 -12.33
C THR A 17 -11.47 18.71 -11.77
N THR A 18 -11.12 17.49 -12.21
CA THR A 18 -11.74 16.25 -11.72
C THR A 18 -10.88 15.56 -10.66
N GLY A 19 -9.57 15.72 -10.74
CA GLY A 19 -8.63 15.05 -9.84
C GLY A 19 -7.22 14.98 -10.40
N ALA A 20 -6.45 14.05 -9.86
CA ALA A 20 -5.12 13.70 -10.36
C ALA A 20 -5.20 12.46 -11.26
N PHE A 21 -4.34 12.37 -12.25
CA PHE A 21 -4.20 11.19 -13.11
C PHE A 21 -2.87 10.53 -12.83
N LEU A 22 -2.88 9.21 -12.68
CA LEU A 22 -1.72 8.42 -12.29
C LEU A 22 -1.32 7.44 -13.39
N ASP A 23 -0.03 7.37 -13.66
CA ASP A 23 0.56 6.33 -14.51
C ASP A 23 0.62 5.02 -13.72
N TRP A 24 -0.19 4.06 -14.15
CA TRP A 24 -0.30 2.70 -13.63
C TRP A 24 0.15 1.63 -14.64
N GLY A 25 0.72 2.05 -15.78
CA GLY A 25 1.24 1.17 -16.83
C GLY A 25 0.18 0.58 -17.76
N GLN A 26 -0.98 1.24 -17.91
CA GLN A 26 -2.03 0.90 -18.88
C GLN A 26 -2.14 2.00 -19.95
N PRO A 27 -2.81 1.76 -21.10
CA PRO A 27 -2.92 2.76 -22.17
C PRO A 27 -3.60 4.07 -21.77
N LYS A 28 -4.45 4.04 -20.74
CA LYS A 28 -5.10 5.22 -20.15
C LYS A 28 -4.66 5.36 -18.70
N ASP A 29 -4.36 6.57 -18.26
CA ASP A 29 -4.06 6.87 -16.87
C ASP A 29 -5.27 6.63 -15.96
N VAL A 30 -5.02 6.24 -14.72
CA VAL A 30 -6.09 6.04 -13.72
C VAL A 30 -6.40 7.34 -13.00
N LEU A 31 -7.70 7.65 -12.86
CA LEU A 31 -8.16 8.82 -12.13
C LEU A 31 -8.04 8.58 -10.62
N LEU A 32 -7.46 9.54 -9.91
CA LEU A 32 -7.54 9.72 -8.46
C LEU A 32 -8.45 10.91 -8.17
N PRO A 33 -9.76 10.67 -7.91
CA PRO A 33 -10.74 11.74 -7.68
C PRO A 33 -10.42 12.55 -6.43
N PHE A 34 -10.86 13.81 -6.39
CA PHE A 34 -10.63 14.68 -5.23
C PHE A 34 -11.18 14.12 -3.91
N ALA A 35 -12.29 13.40 -3.93
CA ALA A 35 -12.88 12.78 -2.74
C ALA A 35 -11.97 11.69 -2.14
N GLU A 36 -11.16 11.05 -2.98
CA GLU A 36 -10.28 9.94 -2.62
C GLU A 36 -8.83 10.39 -2.33
N GLN A 37 -8.57 11.71 -2.37
CA GLN A 37 -7.28 12.30 -2.02
C GLN A 37 -7.20 12.62 -0.53
N ARG A 38 -6.08 12.26 0.12
CA ARG A 38 -5.74 12.72 1.48
C ARG A 38 -5.08 14.10 1.47
N PHE A 39 -4.42 14.44 0.38
CA PHE A 39 -3.79 15.74 0.11
C PHE A 39 -3.78 15.95 -1.41
N ARG A 40 -3.61 17.19 -1.87
CA ARG A 40 -3.49 17.52 -3.29
C ARG A 40 -2.11 17.09 -3.81
N PRO A 41 -2.01 16.11 -4.71
CA PRO A 41 -0.72 15.67 -5.20
C PRO A 41 -0.21 16.58 -6.32
N GLU A 42 1.11 16.72 -6.41
CA GLU A 42 1.77 17.49 -7.47
C GLU A 42 2.16 16.60 -8.64
N VAL A 43 2.08 17.14 -9.86
CA VAL A 43 2.55 16.46 -11.08
C VAL A 43 4.03 16.11 -10.96
N GLY A 44 4.39 14.91 -11.39
CA GLY A 44 5.75 14.37 -11.32
C GLY A 44 6.08 13.68 -9.99
N LYS A 45 5.33 13.93 -8.92
CA LYS A 45 5.47 13.20 -7.65
C LYS A 45 4.81 11.83 -7.71
N ARG A 46 5.06 11.01 -6.69
CA ARG A 46 4.45 9.68 -6.56
C ARG A 46 3.57 9.61 -5.32
N VAL A 47 2.49 8.85 -5.42
CA VAL A 47 1.49 8.69 -4.36
C VAL A 47 1.14 7.23 -4.18
N LEU A 48 0.90 6.82 -2.95
CA LEU A 48 0.49 5.45 -2.63
C LEU A 48 -1.03 5.39 -2.66
N VAL A 49 -1.57 4.49 -3.47
CA VAL A 49 -3.02 4.38 -3.71
C VAL A 49 -3.46 2.94 -3.77
N MET A 50 -4.71 2.67 -3.40
CA MET A 50 -5.44 1.47 -3.76
C MET A 50 -6.10 1.68 -5.12
N LEU A 51 -5.98 0.71 -6.03
CA LEU A 51 -6.68 0.68 -7.30
C LEU A 51 -7.97 -0.12 -7.15
N TYR A 52 -9.10 0.44 -7.54
CA TYR A 52 -10.40 -0.22 -7.42
C TYR A 52 -11.35 0.22 -8.54
N GLU A 53 -12.48 -0.46 -8.67
CA GLU A 53 -13.54 -0.05 -9.58
C GLU A 53 -14.58 0.77 -8.82
N ASP A 54 -14.98 1.90 -9.40
CA ASP A 54 -16.12 2.66 -8.85
C ASP A 54 -17.45 1.94 -9.09
N ALA A 55 -18.55 2.54 -8.62
CA ALA A 55 -19.89 1.97 -8.78
C ALA A 55 -20.34 1.78 -10.25
N GLN A 56 -19.62 2.35 -11.21
CA GLN A 56 -19.88 2.22 -12.64
C GLN A 56 -18.88 1.26 -13.32
N GLY A 57 -18.05 0.54 -12.55
CA GLY A 57 -17.05 -0.38 -13.08
C GLY A 57 -15.84 0.33 -13.70
N ARG A 58 -15.62 1.62 -13.40
CA ARG A 58 -14.49 2.38 -13.96
C ARG A 58 -13.27 2.26 -13.04
N PRO A 59 -12.08 2.01 -13.58
CA PRO A 59 -10.85 2.06 -12.80
C PRO A 59 -10.61 3.44 -12.19
N VAL A 60 -10.46 3.46 -10.87
CA VAL A 60 -10.12 4.65 -10.08
C VAL A 60 -9.08 4.29 -9.01
N ALA A 61 -8.45 5.31 -8.46
CA ALA A 61 -7.46 5.19 -7.38
C ALA A 61 -7.94 5.92 -6.12
N SER A 62 -7.51 5.45 -4.95
CA SER A 62 -7.72 6.13 -3.67
C SER A 62 -6.48 6.16 -2.79
N MET A 63 -6.18 7.34 -2.22
CA MET A 63 -5.16 7.49 -1.16
C MET A 63 -5.69 7.09 0.22
N ARG A 64 -7.00 6.86 0.36
CA ARG A 64 -7.65 6.51 1.63
C ARG A 64 -7.55 5.01 1.87
N LEU A 65 -6.32 4.53 2.05
CA LEU A 65 -6.01 3.10 2.16
C LEU A 65 -6.77 2.41 3.31
N ASP A 66 -7.06 3.11 4.40
CA ASP A 66 -7.80 2.58 5.55
C ASP A 66 -9.26 2.17 5.22
N ARG A 67 -9.79 2.56 4.04
CA ARG A 67 -11.09 2.07 3.55
C ARG A 67 -11.03 0.67 2.94
N PHE A 68 -9.83 0.20 2.62
CA PHE A 68 -9.59 -1.03 1.87
C PHE A 68 -8.72 -2.03 2.63
N LEU A 69 -7.92 -1.55 3.58
CA LEU A 69 -7.00 -2.36 4.37
C LEU A 69 -7.57 -2.58 5.76
N ALA A 70 -7.62 -3.83 6.20
CA ALA A 70 -8.00 -4.18 7.56
C ALA A 70 -6.79 -4.16 8.49
N ASP A 71 -7.01 -3.81 9.76
CA ASP A 71 -5.97 -3.90 10.80
C ASP A 71 -5.80 -5.33 11.32
N GLU A 72 -6.88 -6.11 11.36
CA GLU A 72 -6.92 -7.48 11.84
C GLU A 72 -6.79 -8.47 10.68
N ALA A 73 -5.93 -9.48 10.84
CA ALA A 73 -5.64 -10.48 9.82
C ALA A 73 -5.85 -11.91 10.36
N PRO A 74 -7.11 -12.35 10.54
CA PRO A 74 -7.43 -13.63 11.18
C PRO A 74 -7.04 -14.86 10.36
N ASP A 75 -6.76 -14.70 9.07
CA ASP A 75 -6.36 -15.75 8.13
C ASP A 75 -4.84 -15.87 7.94
N MET A 76 -4.04 -15.06 8.64
CA MET A 76 -2.57 -15.08 8.55
C MET A 76 -1.96 -15.90 9.70
N THR A 77 -0.81 -16.52 9.45
CA THR A 77 -0.07 -17.33 10.43
C THR A 77 1.41 -16.90 10.47
N PRO A 78 2.07 -16.95 11.64
CA PRO A 78 3.52 -16.76 11.71
C PRO A 78 4.28 -17.69 10.75
N GLY A 79 5.25 -17.13 10.02
CA GLY A 79 6.02 -17.84 8.98
C GLY A 79 5.49 -17.65 7.56
N ASP A 80 4.25 -17.17 7.38
CA ASP A 80 3.69 -16.95 6.05
C ASP A 80 4.55 -15.97 5.24
N ARG A 81 4.88 -16.39 4.01
CA ARG A 81 5.58 -15.54 3.04
C ARG A 81 4.56 -14.64 2.34
N VAL A 82 4.76 -13.33 2.46
CA VAL A 82 3.80 -12.31 2.00
C VAL A 82 4.45 -11.25 1.11
N ALA A 83 3.65 -10.61 0.27
CA ALA A 83 4.04 -9.43 -0.48
C ALA A 83 3.81 -8.17 0.36
N LEU A 84 4.83 -7.32 0.47
CA LEU A 84 4.77 -6.07 1.21
C LEU A 84 4.86 -4.87 0.28
N VAL A 85 4.10 -3.81 0.58
CA VAL A 85 4.26 -2.47 0.01
C VAL A 85 4.50 -1.47 1.13
N ILE A 86 5.68 -0.86 1.17
CA ILE A 86 6.05 0.06 2.26
C ILE A 86 5.25 1.36 2.16
N ALA A 87 4.56 1.73 3.24
CA ALA A 87 3.62 2.84 3.24
C ALA A 87 4.17 4.11 3.89
N GLU A 88 4.55 4.02 5.16
CA GLU A 88 5.04 5.15 5.94
C GLU A 88 6.10 4.72 6.95
N ARG A 89 7.01 5.64 7.26
CA ARG A 89 7.96 5.48 8.36
C ARG A 89 7.30 5.99 9.64
N THR A 90 7.48 5.27 10.72
CA THR A 90 7.04 5.62 12.08
C THR A 90 8.24 5.59 13.02
N ASP A 91 8.03 5.96 14.29
CA ASP A 91 9.08 5.88 15.31
C ASP A 91 9.49 4.43 15.62
N LEU A 92 8.57 3.48 15.44
CA LEU A 92 8.81 2.05 15.70
C LEU A 92 9.44 1.32 14.51
N GLY A 93 9.32 1.88 13.29
CA GLY A 93 9.79 1.22 12.07
C GLY A 93 9.03 1.69 10.83
N PHE A 94 8.48 0.76 10.05
CA PHE A 94 7.74 1.07 8.82
C PHE A 94 6.40 0.35 8.79
N LYS A 95 5.32 1.13 8.60
CA LYS A 95 4.02 0.56 8.27
C LYS A 95 4.05 0.07 6.83
N ALA A 96 3.55 -1.13 6.59
CA ALA A 96 3.51 -1.76 5.28
C ALA A 96 2.12 -2.34 5.02
N VAL A 97 1.76 -2.40 3.73
CA VAL A 97 0.58 -3.14 3.26
C VAL A 97 0.99 -4.57 2.98
N VAL A 98 0.27 -5.52 3.57
CA VAL A 98 0.47 -6.96 3.42
C VAL A 98 -0.57 -7.50 2.44
N ASP A 99 -0.10 -8.12 1.35
CA ASP A 99 -0.92 -8.74 0.30
C ASP A 99 -2.09 -7.88 -0.20
N HIS A 100 -1.91 -6.56 -0.19
CA HIS A 100 -2.93 -5.57 -0.54
C HIS A 100 -4.22 -5.61 0.31
N ARG A 101 -4.19 -6.30 1.46
CA ARG A 101 -5.36 -6.58 2.31
C ARG A 101 -5.23 -6.05 3.73
N TYR A 102 -4.04 -6.09 4.30
CA TYR A 102 -3.83 -5.79 5.72
C TYR A 102 -2.78 -4.74 5.96
N TRP A 103 -2.90 -4.05 7.09
CA TRP A 103 -1.81 -3.30 7.67
C TRP A 103 -0.87 -4.22 8.46
N GLY A 104 0.43 -3.93 8.39
CA GLY A 104 1.43 -4.55 9.25
C GLY A 104 2.56 -3.58 9.59
N LEU A 105 3.34 -3.94 10.61
CA LEU A 105 4.47 -3.15 11.09
C LEU A 105 5.77 -3.95 10.97
N LEU A 106 6.73 -3.39 10.25
CA LEU A 106 8.11 -3.86 10.22
C LEU A 106 8.93 -3.02 11.21
N TYR A 107 9.34 -3.61 12.34
CA TYR A 107 10.10 -2.89 13.37
C TYR A 107 11.50 -2.54 12.91
N ALA A 108 12.05 -1.44 13.41
CA ALA A 108 13.40 -0.97 13.09
C ALA A 108 14.48 -2.05 13.33
N ASP A 109 14.33 -2.85 14.37
CA ASP A 109 15.28 -3.92 14.73
C ASP A 109 15.29 -5.09 13.73
N ASP A 110 14.20 -5.27 12.96
CA ASP A 110 14.06 -6.32 11.94
C ASP A 110 14.47 -5.83 10.53
N ILE A 111 14.99 -4.59 10.43
CA ILE A 111 15.36 -3.96 9.15
C ILE A 111 16.84 -4.14 8.88
N ILE A 112 17.15 -4.90 7.82
CA ILE A 112 18.53 -5.03 7.32
C ILE A 112 18.96 -3.76 6.57
N HIS A 113 18.06 -3.23 5.72
CA HIS A 113 18.29 -2.01 4.94
C HIS A 113 17.02 -1.16 4.95
N PRO A 114 17.08 0.15 5.27
CA PRO A 114 15.90 1.00 5.34
C PRO A 114 15.15 1.01 4.02
N PRO A 115 13.90 0.52 3.96
CA PRO A 115 13.18 0.47 2.72
C PRO A 115 12.60 1.84 2.37
N ARG A 116 12.36 2.07 1.08
CA ARG A 116 11.78 3.32 0.59
C ARG A 116 10.26 3.22 0.55
N ARG A 117 9.57 4.34 0.76
CA ARG A 117 8.12 4.43 0.54
C ARG A 117 7.76 3.95 -0.87
N GLY A 118 6.75 3.11 -0.96
CA GLY A 118 6.27 2.48 -2.18
C GLY A 118 7.12 1.31 -2.68
N GLN A 119 8.21 0.97 -2.00
CA GLN A 119 9.01 -0.21 -2.32
C GLN A 119 8.16 -1.47 -2.12
N ARG A 120 8.21 -2.36 -3.12
CA ARG A 120 7.65 -3.71 -3.02
C ARG A 120 8.77 -4.66 -2.62
N LEU A 121 8.52 -5.51 -1.63
CA LEU A 121 9.44 -6.57 -1.22
C LEU A 121 8.68 -7.80 -0.73
N THR A 122 9.33 -8.95 -0.75
CA THR A 122 8.85 -10.13 -0.04
C THR A 122 9.23 -9.99 1.42
N GLY A 123 8.29 -10.25 2.32
CA GLY A 123 8.54 -10.38 3.74
C GLY A 123 7.82 -11.60 4.31
N TYR A 124 7.81 -11.68 5.63
CA TYR A 124 7.22 -12.78 6.37
C TYR A 124 6.39 -12.25 7.53
N ILE A 125 5.33 -12.97 7.89
CA ILE A 125 4.61 -12.71 9.14
C ILE A 125 5.49 -13.20 10.28
N LYS A 126 6.01 -12.26 11.07
CA LYS A 126 6.80 -12.58 12.27
C LYS A 126 5.87 -13.06 13.38
N ARG A 127 4.75 -12.35 13.56
CA ARG A 127 3.75 -12.65 14.57
C ARG A 127 2.40 -12.05 14.19
N VAL A 128 1.33 -12.78 14.49
CA VAL A 128 -0.03 -12.23 14.61
C VAL A 128 -0.23 -11.88 16.08
N ARG A 129 -0.46 -10.61 16.37
CA ARG A 129 -0.61 -10.08 17.73
C ARG A 129 -1.97 -10.48 18.33
N GLU A 130 -2.10 -10.34 19.65
CA GLU A 130 -3.36 -10.58 20.36
C GLU A 130 -4.51 -9.68 19.87
N ASP A 131 -4.18 -8.47 19.39
CA ASP A 131 -5.12 -7.53 18.78
C ASP A 131 -5.36 -7.79 17.28
N GLY A 132 -4.93 -8.93 16.75
CA GLY A 132 -5.09 -9.35 15.36
C GLY A 132 -4.16 -8.66 14.36
N ARG A 133 -3.32 -7.71 14.80
CA ARG A 133 -2.40 -6.96 13.93
C ARG A 133 -1.13 -7.76 13.59
N LEU A 134 -0.50 -7.38 12.49
CA LEU A 134 0.67 -8.09 11.97
C LEU A 134 1.99 -7.39 12.34
N ASP A 135 2.89 -8.14 12.97
CA ASP A 135 4.31 -7.82 13.03
C ASP A 135 5.03 -8.55 11.87
N LEU A 136 5.91 -7.84 11.18
CA LEU A 136 6.55 -8.30 9.94
C LEU A 136 8.05 -8.51 10.10
N ALA A 137 8.64 -9.33 9.24
CA ALA A 137 10.08 -9.53 9.12
C ALA A 137 10.53 -9.48 7.65
N MET A 138 11.78 -9.04 7.41
CA MET A 138 12.40 -9.08 6.08
C MET A 138 12.97 -10.46 5.72
N LEU A 139 13.22 -11.30 6.73
CA LEU A 139 13.76 -12.65 6.58
C LEU A 139 12.77 -13.68 7.15
N PRO A 140 12.87 -14.95 6.73
CA PRO A 140 12.09 -16.02 7.35
C PRO A 140 12.33 -16.05 8.87
N PRO A 141 11.31 -16.32 9.69
CA PRO A 141 11.54 -16.68 11.08
C PRO A 141 12.41 -17.94 11.13
N GLY A 142 13.43 -17.91 12.00
CA GLY A 142 14.35 -19.03 12.22
C GLY A 142 13.72 -20.18 13.00
#